data_AF-A0A974NQZ4-F1
#
_entry.id   AF-A0A974NQZ4-F1
#
_cell.length_a   1.000
_cell.length_b   1.000
_cell.length_c   1.000
_cell.angle_alpha   90.00
_cell.angle_beta   90.00
_cell.angle_gamma   90.00
#
_symmetry.space_group_name_H-M   'P 1'
#
loop_
_entity.id
_entity.type
_entity.pdbx_description
1 polymer ?
#
loop_
_entity_poly.entity_id
_entity_poly.type
_entity_poly.pdbx_seq_one_letter_code
_entity_poly.pdbx_strand_id
1 'polypeptide(L)' 'MEKNDYDRALFCTHRSDWDNLTILMVQTKDQFLSKKIEHFLHVYHFETDYTIVQAKLYSLFRYLDHATECTYEDWAAVSD' A
#
# COMPACT_ATOMS: atom_id res chain seq x y z
N MET A 1 -3.49 13.54 -6.97
CA MET A 1 -4.07 12.19 -7.11
C MET A 1 -3.29 11.16 -6.29
N GLU A 2 -1.96 11.31 -6.13
CA GLU A 2 -1.11 10.36 -5.38
C GLU A 2 -1.37 10.29 -3.86
N LYS A 3 -1.60 11.42 -3.17
CA LYS A 3 -1.88 11.44 -1.72
C LYS A 3 -3.04 10.50 -1.31
N ASN A 4 -4.10 10.45 -2.13
CA ASN A 4 -5.25 9.61 -1.86
C ASN A 4 -4.94 8.11 -2.04
N ASP A 5 -3.98 7.75 -2.87
CA ASP A 5 -3.71 6.34 -3.17
C ASP A 5 -2.99 5.65 -1.99
N TYR A 6 -2.08 6.34 -1.29
CA TYR A 6 -1.43 5.80 -0.10
C TYR A 6 -2.41 5.62 1.07
N ASP A 7 -3.22 6.63 1.37
CA ASP A 7 -4.26 6.55 2.40
C ASP A 7 -5.29 5.45 2.08
N ARG A 8 -5.71 5.34 0.82
CA ARG A 8 -6.62 4.28 0.37
C ARG A 8 -5.99 2.89 0.48
N ALA A 9 -4.73 2.75 0.08
CA ALA A 9 -4.01 1.48 0.21
C ALA A 9 -3.89 1.07 1.67
N LEU A 10 -3.55 2.01 2.56
CA LEU A 10 -3.43 1.76 3.99
C LEU A 10 -4.77 1.33 4.60
N PHE A 11 -5.85 2.04 4.26
CA PHE A 11 -7.21 1.71 4.69
C PHE A 11 -7.67 0.32 4.20
N CYS A 12 -7.43 -0.01 2.93
CA CYS A 12 -7.78 -1.32 2.38
C CYS A 12 -6.96 -2.43 3.05
N THR A 13 -5.66 -2.20 3.28
CA THR A 13 -4.75 -3.16 3.92
C THR A 13 -5.18 -3.43 5.37
N HIS A 14 -5.53 -2.40 6.14
CA HIS A 14 -6.05 -2.56 7.51
C HIS A 14 -7.32 -3.40 7.58
N ARG A 15 -8.20 -3.28 6.58
CA ARG A 15 -9.47 -4.01 6.51
C ARG A 15 -9.37 -5.38 5.84
N SER A 16 -8.17 -5.75 5.37
CA SER A 16 -7.97 -6.94 4.53
C SER A 16 -8.88 -6.95 3.28
N ASP A 17 -9.12 -5.76 2.72
CA ASP A 17 -9.96 -5.55 1.53
C ASP A 17 -9.09 -5.67 0.26
N TRP A 18 -8.70 -6.91 -0.04
CA TRP A 18 -7.74 -7.22 -1.11
C TRP A 18 -8.29 -6.96 -2.51
N ASP A 19 -9.61 -7.04 -2.69
CA ASP A 19 -10.25 -6.73 -3.98
C ASP A 19 -10.10 -5.25 -4.31
N ASN A 20 -10.39 -4.36 -3.35
CA ASN A 20 -10.18 -2.93 -3.54
C ASN A 20 -8.69 -2.56 -3.65
N LEU A 21 -7.82 -3.31 -2.96
CA LEU A 21 -6.37 -3.15 -3.10
C LEU A 21 -5.90 -3.52 -4.52
N THR A 22 -6.48 -4.57 -5.11
CA THR A 22 -6.23 -4.98 -6.51
C THR A 22 -6.72 -3.92 -7.49
N ILE A 23 -7.91 -3.35 -7.28
CA ILE A 23 -8.43 -2.26 -8.11
C ILE A 23 -7.50 -1.04 -8.04
N LEU A 24 -7.06 -0.67 -6.83
CA LEU A 24 -6.17 0.44 -6.59
C LEU A 24 -4.82 0.27 -7.31
N MET A 25 -4.24 -0.93 -7.24
CA MET A 25 -2.99 -1.28 -7.93
C MET A 25 -3.05 -1.03 -9.43
N VAL A 26 -4.19 -1.31 -10.06
CA VAL A 26 -4.41 -1.13 -11.50
C VAL A 26 -4.65 0.35 -11.85
N GLN A 27 -5.27 1.11 -10.95
CA GLN A 27 -5.68 2.50 -11.20
C GLN A 27 -4.61 3.54 -10.86
N THR A 28 -3.74 3.25 -9.89
CA THR A 28 -2.71 4.20 -9.48
C THR A 28 -1.68 4.43 -10.58
N LYS A 29 -1.20 5.67 -10.70
CA LYS A 29 -0.11 6.03 -11.62
C LYS A 29 1.27 5.83 -11.00
N ASP A 30 1.32 5.59 -9.69
CA ASP A 30 2.54 5.33 -8.96
C ASP A 30 2.98 3.88 -9.18
N GLN A 31 4.02 3.70 -9.97
CA GLN A 31 4.56 2.38 -10.32
C GLN A 31 5.18 1.68 -9.10
N PHE A 32 5.69 2.41 -8.11
CA PHE A 32 6.26 1.82 -6.90
C PHE A 32 5.15 1.27 -6.01
N LEU A 33 4.10 2.07 -5.77
CA LEU A 33 2.94 1.64 -5.01
C LEU A 33 2.26 0.42 -5.66
N SER A 34 2.00 0.50 -6.97
CA SER A 34 1.41 -0.60 -7.74
C SER A 34 2.22 -1.89 -7.57
N LYS A 35 3.54 -1.84 -7.77
CA LYS A 35 4.41 -3.01 -7.66
C LYS A 35 4.52 -3.58 -6.24
N LYS A 36 4.44 -2.73 -5.21
CA LYS A 36 4.43 -3.15 -3.81
C LYS A 36 3.14 -3.91 -3.48
N ILE A 37 2.00 -3.41 -3.95
CA ILE A 37 0.70 -4.06 -3.79
C ILE A 37 0.69 -5.40 -4.56
N GLU A 38 1.15 -5.40 -5.82
CA GLU A 38 1.22 -6.61 -6.66
C GLU A 38 2.02 -7.72 -5.98
N HIS A 39 3.21 -7.40 -5.48
CA HIS A 39 4.07 -8.38 -4.82
C HIS A 39 3.42 -8.97 -3.57
N PHE A 40 2.73 -8.13 -2.78
CA PHE A 40 2.01 -8.61 -1.61
C PHE A 40 0.84 -9.52 -2.01
N LEU A 41 -0.01 -9.11 -2.96
CA LEU A 41 -1.16 -9.91 -3.40
C LEU A 41 -0.72 -11.25 -4.00
N HIS A 42 0.37 -11.27 -4.76
CA HIS A 42 0.94 -12.51 -5.28
C HIS A 42 1.34 -13.46 -4.14
N VAL A 43 2.09 -12.97 -3.14
CA VAL A 43 2.46 -13.80 -1.98
C VAL A 43 1.21 -14.25 -1.22
N TYR A 44 0.25 -13.36 -0.98
CA TYR A 44 -0.99 -13.69 -0.29
C TYR A 44 -1.78 -14.82 -0.96
N HIS A 45 -1.82 -14.88 -2.29
CA HIS A 45 -2.58 -15.90 -3.02
C HIS A 45 -1.84 -17.23 -3.21
N PHE A 46 -0.52 -17.21 -3.31
CA PHE A 46 0.25 -18.38 -3.76
C PHE A 46 1.19 -18.96 -2.70
N GLU A 47 1.53 -18.21 -1.66
CA GLU A 47 2.41 -18.71 -0.61
C GLU A 47 1.64 -19.55 0.42
N THR A 48 2.22 -20.68 0.77
CA THR A 48 1.66 -21.63 1.74
C THR A 48 2.18 -21.38 3.15
N ASP A 49 3.37 -20.79 3.29
CA ASP A 49 3.93 -20.39 4.57
C ASP A 49 3.34 -19.06 5.04
N TYR A 50 2.45 -19.14 6.02
CA TYR A 50 1.80 -17.97 6.61
C TYR A 50 2.79 -16.97 7.22
N THR A 51 3.96 -17.42 7.69
CA THR A 51 4.97 -16.51 8.25
C THR A 51 5.55 -15.58 7.19
N ILE A 52 5.67 -16.06 5.94
CA ILE A 52 6.11 -15.28 4.79
C ILE A 52 5.02 -14.27 4.41
N VAL A 53 3.76 -14.70 4.34
CA VAL A 53 2.62 -13.81 4.07
C VAL A 53 2.55 -12.68 5.10
N GLN A 54 2.67 -13.02 6.39
CA GLN A 54 2.67 -12.06 7.50
C GLN A 54 3.85 -11.08 7.39
N ALA A 55 5.06 -11.56 7.10
CA ALA A 55 6.23 -10.69 6.92
C ALA A 55 6.05 -9.70 5.75
N LYS A 56 5.42 -10.14 4.65
CA LYS A 56 5.12 -9.28 3.50
C LYS A 56 4.02 -8.27 3.80
N LEU A 57 2.99 -8.68 4.55
CA LEU A 57 1.95 -7.78 5.04
C LEU A 57 2.55 -6.65 5.89
N TYR A 58 3.41 -6.99 6.86
CA TYR A 58 4.10 -5.99 7.68
C TYR A 58 5.04 -5.09 6.86
N SER A 59 5.68 -5.64 5.84
CA SER A 59 6.49 -4.82 4.92
C SER A 59 5.65 -3.85 4.12
N LEU A 60 4.44 -4.23 3.70
CA LEU A 60 3.52 -3.35 2.98
C LEU A 60 2.99 -2.26 3.91
N PHE A 61 2.54 -2.60 5.12
CA PHE A 61 2.09 -1.62 6.12
C PHE A 61 3.13 -0.56 6.40
N ARG A 62 4.37 -0.95 6.72
CA ARG A 62 5.44 0.02 7.01
C ARG A 62 5.75 0.94 5.84
N TYR A 63 5.65 0.43 4.61
CA TYR A 63 5.83 1.26 3.42
C TYR A 63 4.69 2.27 3.27
N LEU A 64 3.44 1.83 3.44
CA LEU A 64 2.27 2.69 3.33
C LEU A 64 2.23 3.75 4.43
N ASP A 65 2.49 3.38 5.69
CA ASP A 65 2.56 4.33 6.81
C ASP A 65 3.59 5.42 6.54
N HIS A 66 4.82 5.03 6.17
CA HIS A 66 5.90 5.98 5.89
C HIS A 66 5.60 6.87 4.67
N ALA A 67 5.08 6.29 3.58
CA ALA A 67 4.74 7.06 2.39
C ALA A 67 3.62 8.07 2.68
N THR A 68 2.60 7.65 3.42
CA THR A 68 1.52 8.50 3.91
C THR A 68 2.06 9.67 4.74
N GLU A 69 2.92 9.42 5.73
CA GLU A 69 3.56 10.47 6.55
C GLU A 69 4.34 11.49 5.70
N CYS A 70 5.20 11.03 4.78
CA CYS A 70 5.96 11.92 3.89
C CYS A 70 5.04 12.82 3.06
N THR A 71 3.91 12.30 2.56
CA THR A 71 2.96 13.13 1.80
C THR A 71 2.25 14.20 2.65
N TYR A 72 2.17 14.02 3.97
CA TYR A 72 1.63 15.04 4.88
C TYR A 72 2.66 16.14 5.16
N GLU A 73 3.93 15.77 5.37
CA GLU A 73 5.02 16.71 5.60
C GLU A 73 5.24 17.63 4.39
N ASP A 74 5.27 17.07 3.18
CA ASP A 74 5.40 17.83 1.93
C ASP A 74 4.26 18.84 1.74
N TRP A 75 3.03 18.47 2.09
CA TRP A 75 1.87 19.35 1.98
C TRP A 75 1.89 20.49 3.02
N ALA A 76 2.33 20.19 4.24
CA ALA A 76 2.50 21.20 5.28
C ALA A 76 3.56 22.24 4.87
N ALA A 77 4.66 21.80 4.26
CA ALA A 77 5.73 22.68 3.78
C ALA A 77 5.34 23.58 2.58
N VAL A 78 4.30 23.24 1.82
CA VAL A 78 3.77 24.05 0.70
C VAL A 78 2.64 25.00 1.15
N SER A 79 2.14 24.82 2.39
CA SER A 79 1.02 25.58 2.94
C SER A 79 1.45 26.74 3.85
N ASP A 80 2.76 26.91 4.09
CA ASP A 80 3.41 28.05 4.76
C ASP A 80 4.00 29.03 3.72
#